data_AF-A0AAD8XSB4-F1
#
_entry.id   AF-A0AAD8XSB4-F1
#
_cell.length_a   1.000
_cell.length_b   1.000
_cell.length_c   1.000
_cell.angle_alpha   90.00
_cell.angle_beta   90.00
_cell.angle_gamma   90.00
#
_symmetry.space_group_name_H-M   'P 1'
#
loop_
_entity.id
_entity.type
_entity.pdbx_description
1 polymer ?
#
loop_
_entity_poly.entity_id
_entity_poly.type
_entity_poly.pdbx_seq_one_letter_code
_entity_poly.pdbx_strand_id
1 'polypeptide(L)'
;MFIGDSISAQFAQAFDSAALDVGQEDSVRAKDTMSVTSPDVVCMSISSPIRGGGVSAFWRVTNLLLKENNRWPAHCSWVTKQHWNEGQALTFLSHEYNSTKLVMPSNAEYNQNSRTSTEFWQQKKLASIKTGNVVNTFDAAIMRLPHGWLELDYMNNATRINEAIKTTYRVLGATTIVIPTLPLYNNVKSENDWKKIDQINRLIREVARDITESVGDIQYVLVQEFGNLTNQVLVENAKNLNLISHVRDIDYAQQSWEVDFANVFLQRPTKTTKQWPPSHAQVCSSLPSNEAKACPGVKISPDGMHWCVETFGARFTASIACLLGCVYNVARPTHEGVKTCEQRCNDQFMSLAMVDVKG
;
A
#
# COMPACT_ATOMS: atom_id res chain seq x y z
N MET A 1 -0.87 -8.81 -5.65
CA MET A 1 0.24 -8.09 -6.33
C MET A 1 0.33 -6.66 -5.79
N PHE A 2 1.49 -6.20 -5.36
CA PHE A 2 1.76 -4.80 -5.02
C PHE A 2 2.40 -4.09 -6.22
N ILE A 3 1.86 -2.94 -6.61
CA ILE A 3 2.35 -2.15 -7.74
C ILE A 3 2.63 -0.73 -7.24
N GLY A 4 3.81 -0.19 -7.55
CA GLY A 4 4.13 1.22 -7.27
C GLY A 4 5.60 1.46 -6.98
N ASP A 5 5.91 2.48 -6.18
CA ASP A 5 7.29 2.93 -5.94
C ASP A 5 7.94 2.24 -4.71
N SER A 6 8.95 2.90 -4.11
CA SER A 6 9.63 2.40 -2.91
C SER A 6 8.72 2.25 -1.69
N ILE A 7 7.63 2.99 -1.61
CA ILE A 7 6.68 2.88 -0.51
C ILE A 7 5.82 1.62 -0.70
N SER A 8 5.43 1.30 -1.94
CA SER A 8 4.83 -0.01 -2.25
C SER A 8 5.77 -1.17 -1.91
N ALA A 9 7.08 -1.01 -2.13
CA ALA A 9 8.06 -2.03 -1.75
C ALA A 9 8.08 -2.29 -0.23
N GLN A 10 8.08 -1.21 0.57
CA GLN A 10 8.04 -1.28 2.03
C GLN A 10 6.80 -2.02 2.54
N PHE A 11 5.64 -1.69 1.97
CA PHE A 11 4.39 -2.34 2.36
C PHE A 11 4.25 -3.77 1.82
N ALA A 12 4.82 -4.07 0.66
CA ALA A 12 4.90 -5.45 0.18
C ALA A 12 5.76 -6.32 1.11
N GLN A 13 6.90 -5.79 1.59
CA GLN A 13 7.72 -6.47 2.59
C GLN A 13 6.98 -6.67 3.92
N ALA A 14 6.25 -5.64 4.37
CA ALA A 14 5.40 -5.74 5.56
C ALA A 14 4.31 -6.82 5.40
N PHE A 15 3.70 -6.89 4.23
CA PHE A 15 2.70 -7.88 3.90
C PHE A 15 3.31 -9.28 3.87
N ASP A 16 4.43 -9.46 3.16
CA ASP A 16 5.14 -10.74 3.07
C ASP A 16 5.58 -11.23 4.45
N SER A 17 6.09 -10.36 5.32
CA SER A 17 6.44 -10.70 6.70
C SER A 17 5.26 -11.20 7.54
N ALA A 18 4.03 -10.78 7.22
CA ALA A 18 2.82 -11.23 7.91
C ALA A 18 2.17 -12.44 7.23
N ALA A 19 2.32 -12.54 5.91
CA ALA A 19 1.70 -13.57 5.08
C ALA A 19 2.55 -14.84 4.98
N LEU A 20 3.85 -14.77 5.22
CA LEU A 20 4.74 -15.93 5.29
C LEU A 20 4.65 -16.61 6.66
N ASP A 21 4.88 -17.93 6.68
CA ASP A 21 5.04 -18.67 7.92
C ASP A 21 6.44 -18.46 8.51
N VAL A 22 6.58 -18.66 9.82
CA VAL A 22 7.87 -18.55 10.51
C VAL A 22 8.88 -19.51 9.87
N GLY A 23 10.06 -19.01 9.50
CA GLY A 23 11.08 -19.80 8.82
C GLY A 23 10.90 -19.90 7.30
N GLN A 24 9.93 -19.17 6.72
CA GLN A 24 9.73 -19.05 5.27
C GLN A 24 10.21 -17.70 4.72
N GLU A 25 11.05 -16.96 5.45
CA GLU A 25 11.58 -15.67 5.02
C GLU A 25 12.39 -15.80 3.70
N ASP A 26 13.07 -16.94 3.52
CA ASP A 26 13.80 -17.28 2.28
C ASP A 26 12.88 -17.61 1.08
N SER A 27 11.57 -17.69 1.29
CA SER A 27 10.59 -17.87 0.20
C SER A 27 10.35 -16.58 -0.59
N VAL A 28 10.84 -15.44 -0.11
CA VAL A 28 10.90 -14.18 -0.87
C VAL A 28 12.04 -14.25 -1.87
N ARG A 29 11.72 -14.19 -3.17
CA ARG A 29 12.71 -14.18 -4.25
C ARG A 29 12.69 -12.87 -4.99
N ALA A 30 13.81 -12.16 -4.99
CA ALA A 30 14.04 -11.08 -5.92
C ALA A 30 14.08 -11.65 -7.36
N LYS A 31 13.27 -11.07 -8.25
CA LYS A 31 13.23 -11.40 -9.67
C LYS A 31 14.03 -10.41 -10.51
N ASP A 32 14.11 -9.17 -10.04
CA ASP A 32 14.91 -8.12 -10.65
C ASP A 32 15.32 -7.08 -9.60
N THR A 33 16.53 -6.57 -9.73
CA THR A 33 17.16 -5.62 -8.82
C THR A 33 17.92 -4.57 -9.62
N MET A 34 17.83 -3.32 -9.18
CA MET A 34 18.56 -2.22 -9.77
C MET A 34 19.73 -1.84 -8.87
N SER A 35 20.93 -1.77 -9.44
CA SER A 35 22.08 -1.23 -8.72
C SER A 35 22.06 0.29 -8.76
N VAL A 36 22.15 0.88 -7.58
CA VAL A 36 22.04 2.34 -7.33
C VAL A 36 23.29 2.82 -6.61
N THR A 37 23.55 2.12 -5.51
CA THR A 37 24.56 2.24 -4.48
C THR A 37 24.36 0.98 -3.63
N SER A 38 25.38 0.39 -3.03
CA SER A 38 25.17 -0.75 -2.12
C SER A 38 24.27 -0.33 -0.94
N PRO A 39 23.16 -1.03 -0.64
CA PRO A 39 22.63 -2.25 -1.28
C PRO A 39 21.70 -2.01 -2.48
N ASP A 40 21.61 -3.01 -3.37
CA ASP A 40 20.74 -2.98 -4.56
C ASP A 40 19.26 -2.79 -4.22
N VAL A 41 18.54 -2.06 -5.07
CA VAL A 41 17.12 -1.76 -4.90
C VAL A 41 16.27 -2.84 -5.58
N VAL A 42 15.42 -3.52 -4.80
CA VAL A 42 14.47 -4.51 -5.32
C VAL A 42 13.46 -3.81 -6.23
N CYS A 43 13.34 -4.30 -7.46
CA CYS A 43 12.35 -3.85 -8.42
C CYS A 43 11.22 -4.85 -8.61
N MET A 44 11.53 -6.14 -8.53
CA MET A 44 10.53 -7.18 -8.64
C MET A 44 10.83 -8.24 -7.58
N SER A 45 9.82 -8.64 -6.82
CA SER A 45 9.92 -9.79 -5.91
C SER A 45 8.65 -10.63 -5.97
N ILE A 46 8.80 -11.90 -5.61
CA ILE A 46 7.70 -12.85 -5.48
C ILE A 46 7.93 -13.69 -4.22
N SER A 47 6.85 -13.95 -3.50
CA SER A 47 6.83 -14.65 -2.22
C SER A 47 5.83 -15.78 -2.34
N SER A 48 6.32 -17.02 -2.33
CA SER A 48 5.50 -18.21 -2.59
C SER A 48 6.08 -19.49 -1.95
N PRO A 49 5.23 -20.40 -1.43
CA PRO A 49 3.82 -20.16 -1.12
C PRO A 49 3.66 -19.23 0.11
N ILE A 50 2.59 -18.44 0.14
CA ILE A 50 2.18 -17.72 1.37
C ILE A 50 1.25 -18.59 2.22
N ARG A 51 1.04 -18.21 3.49
CA ARG A 51 0.13 -18.89 4.43
C ARG A 51 -1.26 -19.04 3.81
N GLY A 52 -1.79 -20.26 3.86
CA GLY A 52 -3.08 -20.60 3.24
C GLY A 52 -3.00 -20.98 1.76
N GLY A 53 -1.83 -20.80 1.12
CA GLY A 53 -1.56 -21.04 -0.29
C GLY A 53 -1.51 -19.76 -1.12
N GLY A 54 -1.05 -19.88 -2.37
CA GLY A 54 -0.98 -18.76 -3.31
C GLY A 54 0.34 -17.99 -3.26
N VAL A 55 0.33 -16.76 -3.79
CA VAL A 55 1.52 -15.97 -4.07
C VAL A 55 1.30 -14.49 -3.76
N SER A 56 2.27 -13.87 -3.12
CA SER A 56 2.41 -12.41 -3.05
C SER A 56 3.54 -11.98 -4.00
N ALA A 57 3.45 -10.78 -4.54
CA ALA A 57 4.47 -10.24 -5.44
C ALA A 57 4.50 -8.73 -5.38
N PHE A 58 5.65 -8.14 -5.67
CA PHE A 58 5.86 -6.70 -5.77
C PHE A 58 6.46 -6.35 -7.13
N TRP A 59 5.90 -5.31 -7.76
CA TRP A 59 6.35 -4.74 -9.02
C TRP A 59 6.58 -3.24 -8.86
N ARG A 60 7.85 -2.84 -8.95
CA ARG A 60 8.26 -1.45 -8.93
C ARG A 60 7.92 -0.77 -10.25
N VAL A 61 7.05 0.24 -10.17
CA VAL A 61 6.71 1.14 -11.28
C VAL A 61 6.64 2.56 -10.71
N THR A 62 7.52 3.46 -11.19
CA THR A 62 7.53 4.86 -10.71
C THR A 62 6.72 5.80 -11.61
N ASN A 63 5.81 5.24 -12.40
CA ASN A 63 4.86 5.95 -13.24
C ASN A 63 3.52 5.20 -13.25
N LEU A 64 2.50 5.75 -13.89
CA LEU A 64 1.24 5.05 -14.11
C LEU A 64 1.40 3.97 -15.18
N LEU A 65 0.68 2.86 -15.02
CA LEU A 65 0.58 1.76 -15.99
C LEU A 65 -0.23 2.17 -17.23
N LEU A 66 0.27 3.17 -17.94
CA LEU A 66 -0.34 3.68 -19.18
C LEU A 66 0.33 3.06 -20.39
N LYS A 67 -0.43 2.84 -21.45
CA LYS A 67 0.10 2.29 -22.71
C LYS A 67 1.24 3.14 -23.27
N GLU A 68 1.14 4.46 -23.14
CA GLU A 68 2.19 5.40 -23.57
C GLU A 68 3.51 5.23 -22.80
N ASN A 69 3.47 4.67 -21.59
CA ASN A 69 4.64 4.42 -20.73
C ASN A 69 5.19 2.99 -20.87
N ASN A 70 4.58 2.14 -21.71
CA ASN A 70 5.10 0.81 -21.99
C ASN A 70 6.39 0.93 -22.84
N ARG A 71 7.50 0.39 -22.35
CA ARG A 71 8.80 0.41 -23.06
C ARG A 71 9.52 -0.92 -22.98
N TRP A 72 10.32 -1.20 -23.99
CA TRP A 72 11.32 -2.26 -24.00
C TRP A 72 12.71 -1.62 -23.77
N PRO A 73 13.65 -2.25 -23.04
CA PRO A 73 13.66 -3.61 -22.47
C PRO A 73 13.04 -3.72 -21.06
N ALA A 74 12.84 -4.96 -20.60
CA ALA A 74 12.13 -5.31 -19.35
C ALA A 74 12.93 -5.18 -18.05
N HIS A 75 14.21 -4.78 -18.11
CA HIS A 75 15.04 -4.68 -16.91
C HIS A 75 14.82 -3.36 -16.16
N CYS A 76 14.76 -3.47 -14.84
CA CYS A 76 14.73 -2.31 -13.97
C CYS A 76 16.08 -1.61 -13.94
N SER A 77 16.10 -0.35 -14.35
CA SER A 77 17.27 0.52 -14.26
C SER A 77 16.86 1.93 -13.89
N TRP A 78 17.82 2.76 -13.48
CA TRP A 78 17.53 4.15 -13.12
C TRP A 78 16.95 4.97 -14.26
N VAL A 79 17.32 4.60 -15.49
CA VAL A 79 16.87 5.22 -16.73
C VAL A 79 15.48 4.69 -17.13
N THR A 80 15.17 3.43 -16.81
CA THR A 80 13.91 2.77 -17.20
C THR A 80 12.84 2.75 -16.11
N LYS A 81 13.13 3.19 -14.86
CA LYS A 81 12.19 3.15 -13.71
C LYS A 81 10.83 3.82 -13.95
N GLN A 82 10.78 4.79 -14.87
CA GLN A 82 9.57 5.53 -15.25
C GLN A 82 8.68 4.79 -16.25
N HIS A 83 9.09 3.59 -16.66
CA HIS A 83 8.39 2.77 -17.64
C HIS A 83 8.07 1.41 -17.04
N TRP A 84 7.12 0.74 -17.68
CA TRP A 84 6.77 -0.64 -17.37
C TRP A 84 6.82 -1.46 -18.65
N ASN A 85 6.88 -2.79 -18.52
CA ASN A 85 6.91 -3.70 -19.66
C ASN A 85 6.02 -4.93 -19.42
N GLU A 86 5.36 -5.43 -20.45
CA GLU A 86 4.53 -6.65 -20.37
C GLU A 86 5.33 -7.92 -20.01
N GLY A 87 6.60 -8.00 -20.41
CA GLY A 87 7.53 -9.06 -20.03
C GLY A 87 7.82 -9.12 -18.52
N GLN A 88 7.74 -7.99 -17.82
CA GLN A 88 7.82 -7.97 -16.35
C GLN A 88 6.58 -8.63 -15.74
N ALA A 89 5.39 -8.32 -16.27
CA ALA A 89 4.16 -8.99 -15.86
C ALA A 89 4.23 -10.50 -16.12
N LEU A 90 4.67 -10.91 -17.32
CA LEU A 90 4.87 -12.33 -17.68
C LEU A 90 5.84 -13.06 -16.75
N THR A 91 6.87 -12.38 -16.24
CA THR A 91 7.82 -12.96 -15.27
C THR A 91 7.12 -13.37 -13.96
N PHE A 92 6.10 -12.63 -13.54
CA PHE A 92 5.27 -13.01 -12.39
C PHE A 92 4.28 -14.11 -12.75
N LEU A 93 3.59 -13.98 -13.89
CA LEU A 93 2.54 -14.92 -14.30
C LEU A 93 3.08 -16.32 -14.62
N SER A 94 4.31 -16.42 -15.15
CA SER A 94 5.00 -17.68 -15.43
C SER A 94 5.71 -18.28 -14.22
N HIS A 95 5.64 -17.64 -13.04
CA HIS A 95 6.31 -18.18 -11.86
C HIS A 95 5.68 -19.49 -11.40
N GLU A 96 6.50 -20.54 -11.39
CA GLU A 96 6.13 -21.83 -10.82
C GLU A 96 6.46 -21.89 -9.32
N TYR A 97 5.53 -22.41 -8.53
CA TYR A 97 5.69 -22.62 -7.10
C TYR A 97 5.05 -23.94 -6.66
N ASN A 98 5.60 -24.52 -5.60
CA ASN A 98 5.10 -25.77 -5.05
C ASN A 98 4.26 -25.52 -3.80
N SER A 99 2.94 -25.66 -3.88
CA SER A 99 2.04 -25.47 -2.74
C SER A 99 2.14 -26.56 -1.67
N THR A 100 2.86 -27.66 -1.94
CA THR A 100 3.05 -28.77 -0.97
C THR A 100 4.13 -28.48 0.09
N LYS A 101 4.95 -27.43 -0.08
CA LYS A 101 5.90 -26.97 0.95
C LYS A 101 5.25 -26.04 2.00
N LEU A 102 3.99 -26.25 2.34
CA LEU A 102 3.44 -25.71 3.58
C LEU A 102 4.12 -26.45 4.73
N VAL A 103 5.22 -25.91 5.24
CA VAL A 103 5.77 -26.33 6.52
C VAL A 103 4.77 -25.86 7.56
N MET A 104 3.87 -26.77 7.95
CA MET A 104 3.04 -26.58 9.13
C MET A 104 3.95 -26.11 10.27
N PRO A 105 3.57 -25.09 11.05
CA PRO A 105 4.38 -24.65 12.18
C PRO A 105 4.72 -25.89 13.00
N SER A 106 6.02 -26.16 13.20
CA SER A 106 6.42 -27.24 14.08
C SER A 106 5.71 -27.00 15.41
N ASN A 107 4.95 -28.00 15.89
CA ASN A 107 4.21 -27.98 17.16
C ASN A 107 5.10 -27.79 18.41
N ALA A 108 6.30 -27.22 18.29
CA ALA A 108 7.27 -27.07 19.35
C ALA A 108 6.88 -26.00 20.39
N GLU A 109 5.89 -25.11 20.13
CA GLU A 109 5.56 -24.03 21.08
C GLU A 109 4.07 -23.73 21.33
N TYR A 110 3.12 -24.59 20.92
CA TYR A 110 1.70 -24.37 21.26
C TYR A 110 1.06 -25.57 21.94
N ASN A 111 1.45 -25.80 23.20
CA ASN A 111 0.66 -26.57 24.14
C ASN A 111 -0.53 -25.72 24.59
N GLN A 112 -1.68 -25.82 23.93
CA GLN A 112 -2.98 -25.61 24.58
C GLN A 112 -4.15 -26.21 23.78
N ASN A 113 -4.67 -27.30 24.35
CA ASN A 113 -5.96 -27.97 24.21
C ASN A 113 -7.05 -27.29 23.35
N SER A 114 -7.28 -27.79 22.13
CA SER A 114 -8.61 -27.88 21.50
C SER A 114 -8.49 -28.74 20.23
N ARG A 115 -8.89 -30.02 20.31
CA ARG A 115 -8.48 -31.07 19.36
C ARG A 115 -9.57 -31.62 18.45
N THR A 116 -10.70 -30.95 18.24
CA THR A 116 -11.85 -31.61 17.57
C THR A 116 -12.51 -30.87 16.41
N SER A 117 -12.10 -29.66 16.03
CA SER A 117 -12.66 -28.96 14.85
C SER A 117 -11.65 -28.63 13.73
N THR A 118 -10.36 -28.57 14.05
CA THR A 118 -9.28 -28.21 13.11
C THR A 118 -8.83 -29.38 12.22
N GLU A 119 -8.91 -30.62 12.70
CA GLU A 119 -8.38 -31.78 11.97
C GLU A 119 -9.24 -32.17 10.74
N PHE A 120 -10.55 -31.92 10.77
CA PHE A 120 -11.46 -32.30 9.67
C PHE A 120 -11.31 -31.40 8.42
N TRP A 121 -10.99 -30.11 8.61
CA TRP A 121 -10.73 -29.20 7.49
C TRP A 121 -9.31 -29.35 6.91
N GLN A 122 -8.35 -29.82 7.70
CA GLN A 122 -6.97 -30.01 7.27
C GLN A 122 -6.79 -31.25 6.37
N GLN A 123 -7.46 -32.38 6.67
CA GLN A 123 -7.27 -33.61 5.91
C GLN A 123 -7.90 -33.58 4.50
N LYS A 124 -9.01 -32.86 4.30
CA LYS A 124 -9.68 -32.80 2.98
C LYS A 124 -8.96 -31.93 1.94
N LYS A 125 -8.11 -30.98 2.36
CA LYS A 125 -7.34 -30.10 1.45
C LYS A 125 -6.00 -30.74 1.01
N LEU A 126 -5.53 -31.77 1.71
CA LEU A 126 -4.25 -32.45 1.46
C LEU A 126 -4.32 -33.56 0.40
N ALA A 127 -5.51 -34.04 0.03
CA ALA A 127 -5.66 -35.23 -0.80
C ALA A 127 -5.69 -35.00 -2.33
N SER A 128 -5.49 -33.78 -2.85
CA SER A 128 -5.64 -33.52 -4.30
C SER A 128 -4.49 -32.79 -5.00
N ILE A 129 -3.29 -32.66 -4.43
CA ILE A 129 -2.28 -31.75 -4.98
C ILE A 129 -1.19 -32.50 -5.78
N LYS A 130 -1.30 -32.45 -7.11
CA LYS A 130 -0.23 -32.82 -8.08
C LYS A 130 0.61 -31.57 -8.45
N THR A 131 1.93 -31.77 -8.48
CA THR A 131 3.00 -31.08 -9.25
C THR A 131 2.78 -29.65 -9.79
N GLY A 132 3.58 -28.69 -9.29
CA GLY A 132 3.92 -27.39 -9.91
C GLY A 132 2.74 -26.47 -10.25
N ASN A 133 2.38 -25.56 -9.34
CA ASN A 133 1.40 -24.52 -9.69
C ASN A 133 2.09 -23.37 -10.41
N VAL A 134 1.48 -22.89 -11.49
CA VAL A 134 1.85 -21.65 -12.17
C VAL A 134 0.92 -20.54 -11.68
N VAL A 135 1.43 -19.32 -11.49
CA VAL A 135 0.61 -18.18 -11.03
C VAL A 135 -0.55 -17.91 -12.00
N ASN A 136 -0.29 -17.82 -13.31
CA ASN A 136 -1.23 -17.50 -14.40
C ASN A 136 -1.92 -16.12 -14.30
N THR A 137 -2.53 -15.79 -13.17
CA THR A 137 -3.24 -14.54 -12.88
C THR A 137 -3.09 -14.17 -11.40
N PHE A 138 -3.29 -12.90 -11.06
CA PHE A 138 -3.45 -12.46 -9.67
C PHE A 138 -4.92 -12.17 -9.39
N ASP A 139 -5.43 -12.58 -8.22
CA ASP A 139 -6.82 -12.25 -7.83
C ASP A 139 -6.99 -10.74 -7.59
N ALA A 140 -6.00 -10.13 -6.93
CA ALA A 140 -6.03 -8.73 -6.56
C ALA A 140 -4.70 -8.00 -6.75
N ALA A 141 -4.81 -6.69 -7.00
CA ALA A 141 -3.68 -5.75 -7.07
C ALA A 141 -3.84 -4.59 -6.08
N ILE A 142 -2.80 -4.29 -5.32
CA ILE A 142 -2.67 -3.08 -4.51
C ILE A 142 -1.87 -2.09 -5.37
N MET A 143 -2.57 -1.15 -6.00
CA MET A 143 -2.00 -0.22 -6.96
C MET A 143 -1.83 1.16 -6.32
N ARG A 144 -0.62 1.46 -5.86
CA ARG A 144 -0.28 2.78 -5.31
C ARG A 144 0.16 3.71 -6.43
N LEU A 145 -0.45 4.89 -6.53
CA LEU A 145 -0.02 5.92 -7.48
C LEU A 145 1.35 6.50 -7.04
N PRO A 146 2.39 6.49 -7.89
CA PRO A 146 3.77 6.85 -7.51
C PRO A 146 3.97 8.38 -7.47
N HIS A 147 3.21 9.08 -6.63
CA HIS A 147 3.19 10.54 -6.55
C HIS A 147 4.52 11.20 -6.14
N GLY A 148 5.45 10.44 -5.56
CA GLY A 148 6.82 10.92 -5.32
C GLY A 148 7.63 11.15 -6.60
N TRP A 149 7.15 10.60 -7.73
CA TRP A 149 7.84 10.57 -9.02
C TRP A 149 7.08 11.28 -10.15
N LEU A 150 5.82 11.62 -9.90
CA LEU A 150 4.93 12.24 -10.88
C LEU A 150 4.66 13.69 -10.49
N GLU A 151 4.58 14.55 -11.49
CA GLU A 151 4.07 15.90 -11.29
C GLU A 151 2.60 15.82 -10.84
N LEU A 152 2.19 16.71 -9.94
CA LEU A 152 0.82 16.69 -9.40
C LEU A 152 -0.23 16.89 -10.50
N ASP A 153 0.09 17.71 -11.50
CA ASP A 153 -0.80 17.97 -12.64
C ASP A 153 -0.89 16.78 -13.60
N TYR A 154 0.05 15.81 -13.54
CA TYR A 154 0.00 14.60 -14.34
C TYR A 154 -1.17 13.68 -13.95
N MET A 155 -1.66 13.77 -12.71
CA MET A 155 -2.75 12.93 -12.17
C MET A 155 -4.05 13.71 -11.95
N ASN A 156 -4.22 14.85 -12.61
CA ASN A 156 -5.36 15.76 -12.41
C ASN A 156 -6.70 15.29 -13.02
N ASN A 157 -6.76 14.08 -13.59
CA ASN A 157 -7.98 13.54 -14.18
C ASN A 157 -8.11 12.02 -13.99
N ALA A 158 -9.36 11.55 -13.97
CA ALA A 158 -9.70 10.15 -13.80
C ALA A 158 -9.24 9.24 -14.94
N THR A 159 -9.07 9.78 -16.16
CA THR A 159 -8.75 8.99 -17.37
C THR A 159 -7.47 8.17 -17.19
N ARG A 160 -6.41 8.76 -16.65
CA ARG A 160 -5.14 8.07 -16.45
C ARG A 160 -5.21 7.01 -15.35
N ILE A 161 -5.97 7.27 -14.28
CA ILE A 161 -6.20 6.28 -13.22
C ILE A 161 -6.99 5.08 -13.78
N ASN A 162 -8.05 5.35 -14.54
CA ASN A 162 -8.85 4.34 -15.22
C ASN A 162 -8.04 3.50 -16.22
N GLU A 163 -7.13 4.13 -16.98
CA GLU A 163 -6.23 3.41 -17.88
C GLU A 163 -5.25 2.50 -17.11
N ALA A 164 -4.69 2.97 -15.99
CA ALA A 164 -3.82 2.16 -15.15
C ALA A 164 -4.56 0.95 -14.53
N ILE A 165 -5.82 1.15 -14.11
CA ILE A 165 -6.73 0.09 -13.66
C ILE A 165 -6.95 -0.95 -14.76
N LYS A 166 -7.37 -0.52 -15.96
CA LYS A 166 -7.60 -1.41 -17.11
C LYS A 166 -6.34 -2.16 -17.51
N THR A 167 -5.19 -1.49 -17.49
CA THR A 167 -3.90 -2.11 -17.82
C THR A 167 -3.52 -3.15 -16.78
N THR A 168 -3.73 -2.88 -15.49
CA THR A 168 -3.50 -3.83 -14.40
C THR A 168 -4.30 -5.12 -14.61
N TYR A 169 -5.60 -5.00 -14.90
CA TYR A 169 -6.42 -6.16 -15.27
C TYR A 169 -5.86 -6.89 -16.50
N ARG A 170 -5.60 -6.16 -17.59
CA ARG A 170 -5.15 -6.75 -18.86
C ARG A 170 -3.84 -7.54 -18.72
N VAL A 171 -2.88 -7.04 -17.95
CA VAL A 171 -1.52 -7.63 -17.89
C VAL A 171 -1.33 -8.60 -16.74
N LEU A 172 -2.19 -8.59 -15.71
CA LEU A 172 -2.07 -9.46 -14.54
C LEU A 172 -3.31 -10.33 -14.26
N GLY A 173 -4.44 -10.05 -14.91
CA GLY A 173 -5.72 -10.71 -14.64
C GLY A 173 -6.42 -10.25 -13.36
N ALA A 174 -5.92 -9.21 -12.67
CA ALA A 174 -6.46 -8.76 -11.39
C ALA A 174 -7.83 -8.09 -11.56
N THR A 175 -8.86 -8.72 -10.98
CA THR A 175 -10.25 -8.25 -11.05
C THR A 175 -10.65 -7.39 -9.84
N THR A 176 -9.89 -7.48 -8.74
CA THR A 176 -10.00 -6.58 -7.59
C THR A 176 -8.78 -5.67 -7.51
N ILE A 177 -8.99 -4.36 -7.42
CA ILE A 177 -7.90 -3.39 -7.29
C ILE A 177 -8.11 -2.54 -6.04
N VAL A 178 -7.11 -2.48 -5.18
CA VAL A 178 -7.09 -1.59 -4.02
C VAL A 178 -6.17 -0.42 -4.33
N ILE A 179 -6.67 0.81 -4.19
CA ILE A 179 -5.89 2.03 -4.43
C ILE A 179 -5.76 2.78 -3.10
N PRO A 180 -4.55 2.84 -2.51
CA PRO A 180 -4.30 3.66 -1.33
C PRO A 180 -4.35 5.16 -1.68
N THR A 181 -5.03 5.95 -0.83
CA THR A 181 -4.96 7.42 -0.92
C THR A 181 -3.56 7.92 -0.59
N LEU A 182 -3.22 9.09 -1.12
CA LEU A 182 -1.90 9.68 -1.04
C LEU A 182 -1.74 10.47 0.28
N PRO A 183 -0.69 10.19 1.07
CA PRO A 183 -0.35 10.97 2.26
C PRO A 183 0.41 12.26 1.90
N LEU A 184 0.65 13.11 2.90
CA LEU A 184 1.67 14.16 2.79
C LEU A 184 3.05 13.55 2.57
N TYR A 185 3.83 14.17 1.67
CA TYR A 185 5.23 13.84 1.41
C TYR A 185 6.04 15.09 1.12
N ASN A 186 7.36 14.96 1.16
CA ASN A 186 8.27 16.10 1.10
C ASN A 186 8.27 16.89 -0.24
N ASN A 187 7.75 16.36 -1.37
CA ASN A 187 7.67 17.16 -2.62
C ASN A 187 6.45 18.10 -2.67
N VAL A 188 5.53 18.02 -1.72
CA VAL A 188 4.48 19.03 -1.54
C VAL A 188 5.14 20.29 -0.97
N LYS A 189 5.24 21.39 -1.73
CA LYS A 189 6.02 22.57 -1.31
C LYS A 189 5.15 23.74 -0.90
N SER A 190 3.88 23.71 -1.26
CA SER A 190 2.94 24.80 -1.04
C SER A 190 1.56 24.28 -0.67
N GLU A 191 0.71 25.14 -0.10
CA GLU A 191 -0.70 24.80 0.14
C GLU A 191 -1.43 24.44 -1.15
N ASN A 192 -1.01 25.02 -2.29
CA ASN A 192 -1.56 24.68 -3.59
C ASN A 192 -1.20 23.24 -4.01
N ASP A 193 0.04 22.81 -3.77
CA ASP A 193 0.43 21.42 -3.99
C ASP A 193 -0.39 20.48 -3.10
N TRP A 194 -0.67 20.88 -1.87
CA TRP A 194 -1.48 20.10 -0.94
C TRP A 194 -2.92 19.96 -1.42
N LYS A 195 -3.52 21.05 -1.91
CA LYS A 195 -4.85 21.03 -2.55
C LYS A 195 -4.90 20.10 -3.76
N LYS A 196 -3.82 20.00 -4.54
CA LYS A 196 -3.75 19.03 -5.66
C LYS A 196 -3.73 17.58 -5.15
N ILE A 197 -3.04 17.30 -4.05
CA ILE A 197 -3.07 15.96 -3.43
C ILE A 197 -4.47 15.60 -2.94
N ASP A 198 -5.17 16.53 -2.26
CA ASP A 198 -6.57 16.34 -1.89
C ASP A 198 -7.47 16.08 -3.12
N GLN A 199 -7.28 16.83 -4.20
CA GLN A 199 -8.00 16.62 -5.46
C GLN A 199 -7.73 15.22 -6.04
N ILE A 200 -6.49 14.75 -6.04
CA ILE A 200 -6.15 13.40 -6.49
C ILE A 200 -6.83 12.34 -5.61
N ASN A 201 -6.84 12.53 -4.28
CA ASN A 201 -7.52 11.62 -3.36
C ASN A 201 -9.05 11.58 -3.60
N ARG A 202 -9.66 12.72 -3.92
CA ARG A 202 -11.06 12.76 -4.37
C ARG A 202 -11.27 11.98 -5.67
N LEU A 203 -10.42 12.18 -6.66
CA LEU A 203 -10.47 11.42 -7.93
C LEU A 203 -10.32 9.91 -7.71
N ILE A 204 -9.45 9.46 -6.80
CA ILE A 204 -9.32 8.04 -6.44
C ILE A 204 -10.65 7.49 -5.92
N ARG A 205 -11.31 8.21 -5.00
CA ARG A 205 -12.60 7.82 -4.42
C ARG A 205 -13.72 7.80 -5.46
N GLU A 206 -13.76 8.80 -6.33
CA GLU A 206 -14.71 8.88 -7.44
C GLU A 206 -14.54 7.71 -8.41
N VAL A 207 -13.31 7.44 -8.85
CA VAL A 207 -13.00 6.29 -9.73
C VAL A 207 -13.40 4.96 -9.08
N ALA A 208 -13.14 4.80 -7.79
CA ALA A 208 -13.50 3.58 -7.06
C ALA A 208 -15.01 3.41 -6.87
N ARG A 209 -15.76 4.50 -6.79
CA ARG A 209 -17.24 4.50 -6.68
C ARG A 209 -17.91 4.29 -8.04
N ASP A 210 -17.37 4.93 -9.07
CA ASP A 210 -17.98 5.03 -10.39
C ASP A 210 -17.45 3.93 -11.34
N ILE A 211 -16.87 2.86 -10.78
CA ILE A 211 -16.51 1.66 -11.54
C ILE A 211 -17.80 1.05 -12.09
N THR A 212 -18.10 1.39 -13.34
CA THR A 212 -19.23 0.80 -14.05
C THR A 212 -18.77 -0.52 -14.67
N GLU A 213 -19.71 -1.43 -14.95
CA GLU A 213 -19.48 -2.67 -15.71
C GLU A 213 -18.76 -2.43 -17.07
N SER A 214 -18.65 -1.17 -17.52
CA SER A 214 -17.93 -0.76 -18.74
C SER A 214 -16.39 -0.74 -18.60
N VAL A 215 -15.82 -0.98 -17.42
CA VAL A 215 -14.36 -1.07 -17.19
C VAL A 215 -13.86 -2.52 -17.33
N GLY A 216 -14.31 -3.25 -18.35
CA GLY A 216 -13.91 -4.64 -18.59
C GLY A 216 -14.38 -5.61 -17.50
N ASP A 217 -13.68 -6.73 -17.29
CA ASP A 217 -14.03 -7.72 -16.27
C ASP A 217 -13.53 -7.36 -14.86
N ILE A 218 -13.19 -6.09 -14.61
CA ILE A 218 -12.84 -5.59 -13.28
C ILE A 218 -14.12 -5.58 -12.44
N GLN A 219 -14.09 -6.29 -11.31
CA GLN A 219 -15.26 -6.46 -10.46
C GLN A 219 -15.33 -5.38 -9.39
N TYR A 220 -14.20 -5.06 -8.76
CA TYR A 220 -14.16 -4.12 -7.63
C TYR A 220 -12.92 -3.24 -7.66
N VAL A 221 -13.13 -1.95 -7.42
CA VAL A 221 -12.07 -1.01 -7.05
C VAL A 221 -12.36 -0.47 -5.66
N LEU A 222 -11.45 -0.73 -4.73
CA LEU A 222 -11.56 -0.37 -3.32
C LEU A 222 -10.56 0.72 -2.97
N VAL A 223 -10.93 1.60 -2.04
CA VAL A 223 -10.03 2.62 -1.51
C VAL A 223 -9.49 2.18 -0.16
N GLN A 224 -8.17 2.29 0.00
CA GLN A 224 -7.53 2.24 1.31
C GLN A 224 -7.20 3.66 1.73
N GLU A 225 -7.79 4.14 2.84
CA GLU A 225 -7.66 5.54 3.31
C GLU A 225 -6.32 5.83 4.01
N PHE A 226 -5.22 5.38 3.42
CA PHE A 226 -3.88 5.52 3.97
C PHE A 226 -3.47 7.00 4.16
N GLY A 227 -3.86 7.87 3.23
CA GLY A 227 -3.68 9.32 3.36
C GLY A 227 -4.42 9.89 4.58
N ASN A 228 -5.62 9.39 4.89
CA ASN A 228 -6.38 9.83 6.05
C ASN A 228 -5.65 9.48 7.35
N LEU A 229 -5.29 8.20 7.55
CA LEU A 229 -4.57 7.74 8.73
C LEU A 229 -3.29 8.54 8.98
N THR A 230 -2.49 8.69 7.93
CA THR A 230 -1.19 9.37 8.02
C THR A 230 -1.37 10.84 8.36
N ASN A 231 -2.32 11.55 7.73
CA ASN A 231 -2.62 12.94 8.05
C ASN A 231 -3.12 13.11 9.50
N GLN A 232 -3.92 12.17 10.02
CA GLN A 232 -4.34 12.18 11.42
C GLN A 232 -3.12 12.07 12.36
N VAL A 233 -2.19 11.16 12.06
CA VAL A 233 -0.92 11.05 12.82
C VAL A 233 -0.13 12.36 12.77
N LEU A 234 -0.10 13.05 11.63
CA LEU A 234 0.58 14.35 11.53
C LEU A 234 -0.09 15.42 12.40
N VAL A 235 -1.43 15.44 12.47
CA VAL A 235 -2.14 16.34 13.40
C VAL A 235 -1.78 16.03 14.85
N GLU A 236 -1.81 14.75 15.25
CA GLU A 236 -1.45 14.37 16.62
C GLU A 236 0.00 14.72 16.96
N ASN A 237 0.94 14.53 16.03
CA ASN A 237 2.31 14.99 16.22
C ASN A 237 2.40 16.50 16.33
N ALA A 238 1.68 17.24 15.48
CA ALA A 238 1.68 18.70 15.53
C ALA A 238 1.12 19.25 16.84
N LYS A 239 0.09 18.59 17.42
CA LYS A 239 -0.40 18.87 18.77
C LYS A 239 0.71 18.66 19.81
N ASN A 240 1.38 17.50 19.78
CA ASN A 240 2.47 17.20 20.71
C ASN A 240 3.68 18.15 20.59
N LEU A 241 3.91 18.69 19.38
CA LEU A 241 4.95 19.69 19.11
C LEU A 241 4.52 21.13 19.45
N ASN A 242 3.30 21.35 19.95
CA ASN A 242 2.71 22.67 20.18
C ASN A 242 2.67 23.55 18.90
N LEU A 243 2.56 22.93 17.73
CA LEU A 243 2.39 23.64 16.45
C LEU A 243 0.94 24.05 16.22
N ILE A 244 0.01 23.48 16.99
CA ILE A 244 -1.42 23.80 16.96
C ILE A 244 -1.88 23.95 18.42
N SER A 245 -2.38 25.14 18.77
CA SER A 245 -2.85 25.44 20.14
C SER A 245 -4.34 25.13 20.35
N HIS A 246 -5.14 25.12 19.28
CA HIS A 246 -6.57 24.84 19.32
C HIS A 246 -6.96 23.97 18.12
N VAL A 247 -7.28 22.72 18.40
CA VAL A 247 -7.87 21.83 17.39
C VAL A 247 -9.37 21.83 17.65
N ARG A 248 -10.14 22.36 16.68
CA ARG A 248 -11.60 22.15 16.66
C ARG A 248 -11.87 20.65 16.62
N ASP A 249 -13.06 20.21 17.03
CA ASP A 249 -13.47 18.82 16.79
C ASP A 249 -13.35 18.54 15.29
N ILE A 250 -12.33 17.75 14.90
CA ILE A 250 -12.10 17.39 13.50
C ILE A 250 -12.95 16.16 13.22
N ASP A 251 -13.84 16.28 12.25
CA ASP A 251 -14.48 15.12 11.67
C ASP A 251 -13.54 14.49 10.62
N TYR A 252 -12.79 13.47 11.05
CA TYR A 252 -11.90 12.73 10.16
C TYR A 252 -12.62 11.89 9.08
N ALA A 253 -13.95 11.78 9.15
CA ALA A 253 -14.75 11.19 8.10
C ALA A 253 -15.11 12.20 7.00
N GLN A 254 -15.04 13.50 7.28
CA GLN A 254 -15.30 14.55 6.29
C GLN A 254 -14.16 14.61 5.26
N GLN A 255 -14.49 14.56 3.97
CA GLN A 255 -13.46 14.74 2.94
C GLN A 255 -12.83 16.14 3.00
N SER A 256 -11.52 16.20 2.70
CA SER A 256 -10.75 17.44 2.59
C SER A 256 -10.52 18.18 3.91
N TRP A 257 -10.80 17.56 5.06
CA TRP A 257 -10.48 18.11 6.38
C TRP A 257 -8.99 18.46 6.51
N GLU A 258 -8.13 17.70 5.84
CA GLU A 258 -6.68 17.83 5.89
C GLU A 258 -6.16 19.12 5.24
N VAL A 259 -6.96 19.77 4.39
CA VAL A 259 -6.58 21.03 3.72
C VAL A 259 -6.48 22.17 4.73
N ASP A 260 -7.27 22.15 5.80
CA ASP A 260 -7.27 23.17 6.85
C ASP A 260 -5.97 23.18 7.68
N PHE A 261 -5.17 22.11 7.59
CA PHE A 261 -3.91 21.95 8.31
C PHE A 261 -2.67 22.17 7.41
N ALA A 262 -2.84 22.67 6.18
CA ALA A 262 -1.75 22.86 5.23
C ALA A 262 -0.61 23.72 5.81
N ASN A 263 -0.94 24.81 6.49
CA ASN A 263 0.01 25.71 7.13
C ASN A 263 0.87 25.02 8.21
N VAL A 264 0.36 23.97 8.85
CA VAL A 264 1.06 23.19 9.88
C VAL A 264 1.86 22.06 9.24
N PHE A 265 1.23 21.32 8.32
CA PHE A 265 1.86 20.23 7.58
C PHE A 265 3.07 20.70 6.78
N LEU A 266 3.09 21.96 6.34
CA LEU A 266 4.18 22.52 5.55
C LEU A 266 5.26 23.24 6.38
N GLN A 267 5.17 23.23 7.72
CA GLN A 267 6.25 23.78 8.56
C GLN A 267 7.48 22.88 8.50
N ARG A 268 8.61 23.46 8.13
CA ARG A 268 9.86 22.74 7.83
C ARG A 268 11.06 23.45 8.47
N PRO A 269 12.17 22.71 8.74
CA PRO A 269 13.40 23.32 9.21
C PRO A 269 13.89 24.42 8.24
N THR A 270 14.19 25.60 8.76
CA THR A 270 14.63 26.77 7.97
C THR A 270 16.05 26.64 7.43
N LYS A 271 16.88 25.77 8.02
CA LYS A 271 18.25 25.47 7.59
C LYS A 271 18.39 23.97 7.36
N THR A 272 18.40 23.55 6.10
CA THR A 272 18.69 22.17 5.72
C THR A 272 19.66 22.13 4.54
N THR A 273 20.52 21.11 4.50
CA THR A 273 21.32 20.78 3.31
C THR A 273 20.57 19.84 2.36
N LYS A 274 19.40 19.33 2.79
CA LYS A 274 18.56 18.46 1.96
C LYS A 274 17.79 19.32 0.95
N GLN A 275 17.78 18.88 -0.29
CA GLN A 275 16.99 19.48 -1.38
C GLN A 275 15.48 19.54 -1.05
N TRP A 276 14.99 18.58 -0.26
CA TRP A 276 13.59 18.45 0.14
C TRP A 276 13.47 18.28 1.66
N PRO A 277 13.34 19.37 2.46
CA PRO A 277 13.21 19.25 3.91
C PRO A 277 11.89 18.56 4.28
N PRO A 278 11.86 17.58 5.19
CA PRO A 278 10.62 16.98 5.67
C PRO A 278 9.83 17.94 6.57
N SER A 279 8.51 17.71 6.69
CA SER A 279 7.64 18.42 7.65
C SER A 279 8.05 18.14 9.09
N HIS A 280 7.99 19.14 9.97
CA HIS A 280 8.21 18.93 11.41
C HIS A 280 7.28 17.85 11.98
N ALA A 281 6.00 17.85 11.57
CA ALA A 281 5.02 16.87 12.02
C ALA A 281 5.33 15.43 11.54
N GLN A 282 6.13 15.26 10.47
CA GLN A 282 6.54 13.95 9.96
C GLN A 282 7.75 13.36 10.70
N VAL A 283 8.69 14.22 11.09
CA VAL A 283 10.02 13.77 11.55
C VAL A 283 10.41 14.16 12.97
N CYS A 284 9.77 15.14 13.61
CA CYS A 284 10.28 15.71 14.86
C CYS A 284 9.54 15.21 16.10
N SER A 285 10.30 14.74 17.11
CA SER A 285 9.76 14.43 18.44
C SER A 285 9.70 15.64 19.35
N SER A 286 10.50 16.67 19.05
CA SER A 286 10.44 18.00 19.63
C SER A 286 10.94 19.02 18.61
N LEU A 287 10.56 20.29 18.76
CA LEU A 287 11.05 21.34 17.89
C LEU A 287 12.56 21.58 18.12
N PRO A 288 13.32 21.87 17.05
CA PRO A 288 14.74 22.18 17.18
C PRO A 288 14.91 23.52 17.91
N SER A 289 15.84 23.59 18.86
CA SER A 289 16.31 24.87 19.43
C SER A 289 17.00 25.71 18.36
N ASN A 290 17.14 27.03 18.56
CA ASN A 290 17.77 27.97 17.61
C ASN A 290 19.18 27.55 17.13
N GLU A 291 19.87 26.66 17.84
CA GLU A 291 21.21 26.16 17.53
C GLU A 291 21.24 24.76 16.87
N ALA A 292 20.11 24.03 16.86
CA ALA A 292 20.06 22.66 16.38
C ALA A 292 19.85 22.61 14.85
N LYS A 293 20.76 21.94 14.12
CA LYS A 293 20.67 21.76 12.65
C LYS A 293 19.59 20.75 12.21
N ALA A 294 19.11 19.91 13.13
CA ALA A 294 18.06 18.93 12.89
C ALA A 294 17.27 18.70 14.18
N CYS A 295 15.97 18.40 14.07
CA CYS A 295 15.16 18.02 15.23
C CYS A 295 15.44 16.57 15.64
N PRO A 296 15.27 16.20 16.93
CA PRO A 296 15.30 14.81 17.36
C PRO A 296 14.16 14.04 16.66
N GLY A 297 14.48 12.85 16.14
CA GLY A 297 13.62 12.15 15.19
C GLY A 297 12.50 11.33 15.82
N VAL A 298 11.23 11.54 15.44
CA VAL A 298 10.21 10.47 15.52
C VAL A 298 10.43 9.54 14.33
N LYS A 299 10.47 8.23 14.60
CA LYS A 299 10.54 7.19 13.58
C LYS A 299 9.16 6.97 12.93
N ILE A 300 8.54 8.03 12.39
CA ILE A 300 7.25 7.94 11.69
C ILE A 300 7.50 7.95 10.19
N SER A 301 8.19 8.98 9.70
CA SER A 301 8.68 9.05 8.33
C SER A 301 10.06 9.73 8.29
N PRO A 302 11.17 9.01 8.50
CA PRO A 302 12.50 9.60 8.73
C PRO A 302 13.00 10.58 7.65
N ASP A 303 12.52 10.43 6.41
CA ASP A 303 12.85 11.29 5.28
C ASP A 303 11.67 12.11 4.73
N GLY A 304 10.49 11.99 5.37
CA GLY A 304 9.25 12.64 4.95
C GLY A 304 8.63 12.05 3.67
N MET A 305 9.08 10.87 3.21
CA MET A 305 8.50 10.14 2.08
C MET A 305 8.14 8.71 2.47
N HIS A 306 9.11 8.00 3.06
CA HIS A 306 8.97 6.61 3.46
C HIS A 306 8.38 6.52 4.86
N TRP A 307 7.58 5.48 5.11
CA TRP A 307 6.94 5.27 6.41
C TRP A 307 7.68 4.17 7.17
N CYS A 308 7.79 4.32 8.49
CA CYS A 308 8.35 3.27 9.34
C CYS A 308 7.39 2.07 9.36
N VAL A 309 7.81 1.00 8.69
CA VAL A 309 7.03 -0.23 8.53
C VAL A 309 6.81 -0.92 9.88
N GLU A 310 7.73 -0.76 10.83
CA GLU A 310 7.58 -1.26 12.19
C GLU A 310 6.38 -0.65 12.92
N THR A 311 5.98 0.57 12.53
CA THR A 311 4.85 1.29 13.12
C THR A 311 3.57 1.09 12.31
N PHE A 312 3.65 1.20 10.97
CA PHE A 312 2.47 1.22 10.09
C PHE A 312 2.20 -0.10 9.37
N GLY A 313 3.19 -0.97 9.24
CA GLY A 313 3.11 -2.18 8.43
C GLY A 313 1.98 -3.10 8.85
N ALA A 314 1.82 -3.35 10.15
CA ALA A 314 0.74 -4.19 10.67
C ALA A 314 -0.66 -3.60 10.35
N ARG A 315 -0.86 -2.29 10.55
CA ARG A 315 -2.13 -1.61 10.22
C ARG A 315 -2.41 -1.61 8.72
N PHE A 316 -1.40 -1.32 7.91
CA PHE A 316 -1.50 -1.33 6.46
C PHE A 316 -1.91 -2.72 5.95
N THR A 317 -1.20 -3.76 6.37
CA THR A 317 -1.48 -5.15 6.00
C THR A 317 -2.84 -5.62 6.49
N ALA A 318 -3.23 -5.27 7.73
CA ALA A 318 -4.55 -5.61 8.28
C ALA A 318 -5.69 -4.96 7.48
N SER A 319 -5.53 -3.70 7.07
CA SER A 319 -6.48 -3.03 6.19
C SER A 319 -6.60 -3.72 4.83
N ILE A 320 -5.50 -4.10 4.18
CA ILE A 320 -5.54 -4.87 2.93
C ILE A 320 -6.27 -6.20 3.14
N ALA A 321 -5.94 -6.94 4.19
CA ALA A 321 -6.61 -8.21 4.49
C ALA A 321 -8.12 -8.04 4.71
N CYS A 322 -8.54 -6.98 5.42
CA CYS A 322 -9.94 -6.65 5.63
C CYS A 322 -10.66 -6.33 4.31
N LEU A 323 -10.07 -5.46 3.48
CA LEU A 323 -10.61 -5.06 2.18
C LEU A 323 -10.76 -6.25 1.23
N LEU A 324 -9.75 -7.12 1.15
CA LEU A 324 -9.84 -8.35 0.36
C LEU A 324 -10.89 -9.30 0.94
N GLY A 325 -11.02 -9.38 2.28
CA GLY A 325 -12.07 -10.14 2.94
C GLY A 325 -13.48 -9.70 2.56
N CYS A 326 -13.72 -8.40 2.33
CA CYS A 326 -15.01 -7.89 1.86
C CYS A 326 -15.44 -8.50 0.51
N VAL A 327 -14.48 -8.88 -0.33
CA VAL A 327 -14.74 -9.44 -1.67
C VAL A 327 -14.71 -10.97 -1.63
N TYR A 328 -13.71 -11.57 -0.98
CA TYR A 328 -13.43 -12.99 -1.11
C TYR A 328 -13.99 -13.87 0.02
N ASN A 329 -14.35 -13.30 1.17
CA ASN A 329 -14.91 -14.08 2.29
C ASN A 329 -16.46 -14.07 2.33
N VAL A 330 -17.11 -13.40 1.38
CA VAL A 330 -18.57 -13.33 1.28
C VAL A 330 -19.02 -14.09 0.03
N ALA A 331 -19.98 -15.00 0.19
CA ALA A 331 -20.57 -15.68 -0.94
C ALA A 331 -21.44 -14.69 -1.76
N ARG A 332 -20.97 -14.33 -2.96
CA ARG A 332 -21.64 -13.39 -3.89
C ARG A 332 -21.88 -12.01 -3.24
N PRO A 333 -20.83 -11.22 -3.00
CA PRO A 333 -20.98 -9.91 -2.36
C PRO A 333 -21.73 -8.93 -3.29
N THR A 334 -22.66 -8.16 -2.74
CA THR A 334 -23.29 -7.04 -3.46
C THR A 334 -22.37 -5.83 -3.47
N HIS A 335 -22.47 -4.98 -4.49
CA HIS A 335 -21.63 -3.77 -4.57
C HIS A 335 -21.79 -2.87 -3.33
N GLU A 336 -23.02 -2.66 -2.87
CA GLU A 336 -23.32 -1.91 -1.65
C GLU A 336 -22.74 -2.57 -0.38
N GLY A 337 -22.80 -3.90 -0.30
CA GLY A 337 -22.22 -4.67 0.80
C GLY A 337 -20.69 -4.53 0.85
N VAL A 338 -20.03 -4.59 -0.32
CA VAL A 338 -18.58 -4.35 -0.42
C VAL A 338 -18.24 -2.93 0.02
N LYS A 339 -18.99 -1.91 -0.43
CA LYS A 339 -18.72 -0.51 -0.05
C LYS A 339 -18.95 -0.24 1.44
N THR A 340 -19.97 -0.85 2.03
CA THR A 340 -20.19 -0.79 3.49
C THR A 340 -19.04 -1.45 4.26
N CYS A 341 -18.55 -2.59 3.77
CA CYS A 341 -17.41 -3.29 4.36
C CYS A 341 -16.10 -2.51 4.19
N GLU A 342 -15.87 -1.91 3.01
CA GLU A 342 -14.74 -1.02 2.71
C GLU A 342 -14.67 0.14 3.71
N GLN A 343 -15.79 0.81 3.97
CA GLN A 343 -15.86 1.87 4.97
C GLN A 343 -15.46 1.36 6.36
N ARG A 344 -16.01 0.23 6.82
CA ARG A 344 -15.67 -0.35 8.13
C ARG A 344 -14.19 -0.71 8.24
N CYS A 345 -13.59 -1.26 7.19
CA CYS A 345 -12.16 -1.56 7.16
C CYS A 345 -11.33 -0.29 7.29
N ASN A 346 -11.73 0.80 6.62
CA ASN A 346 -11.06 2.09 6.73
C ASN A 346 -11.24 2.73 8.10
N ASP A 347 -12.43 2.68 8.67
CA ASP A 347 -12.70 3.18 10.04
C ASP A 347 -11.84 2.45 11.06
N GLN A 348 -11.70 1.12 10.93
CA GLN A 348 -10.98 0.30 11.89
C GLN A 348 -9.44 0.43 11.76
N PHE A 349 -8.91 0.43 10.55
CA PHE A 349 -7.47 0.30 10.33
C PHE A 349 -6.81 1.58 9.80
N MET A 350 -7.57 2.41 9.08
CA MET A 350 -7.09 3.64 8.42
C MET A 350 -7.60 4.92 9.11
N SER A 351 -7.94 4.82 10.40
CA SER A 351 -8.28 5.95 11.26
C SER A 351 -7.62 5.81 12.64
N LEU A 352 -7.39 6.94 13.30
CA LEU A 352 -7.09 7.03 14.73
C LEU A 352 -8.36 7.20 15.56
N ALA A 353 -9.49 7.58 14.94
CA ALA A 353 -10.77 7.64 15.62
C ALA A 353 -11.11 6.27 16.21
N MET A 354 -11.59 6.25 17.44
CA MET A 354 -12.06 5.01 18.05
C MET A 354 -13.30 4.53 17.29
N VAL A 355 -13.27 3.29 16.81
CA VAL A 355 -14.48 2.64 16.33
C VAL A 355 -15.29 2.27 17.56
N ASP A 356 -16.49 2.83 17.71
CA ASP A 356 -17.44 2.39 18.72
C ASP A 356 -17.76 0.91 18.47
N VAL A 357 -17.18 0.04 19.28
CA VAL A 357 -17.56 -1.37 19.32
C VAL A 357 -18.89 -1.43 20.07
N LYS A 358 -19.99 -1.15 19.35
CA LYS A 358 -21.31 -1.54 19.84
C LYS A 358 -21.36 -3.06 19.82
N GLY A 359 -21.16 -3.64 21.00
CA GLY A 359 -21.29 -5.07 21.27
C GLY A 359 -22.73 -5.56 21.23
#